data_AF-A0A317CPL5-F1
#
_entry.id   AF-A0A317CPL5-F1
#
_cell.length_a   1.000
_cell.length_b   1.000
_cell.length_c   1.000
_cell.angle_alpha   90.00
_cell.angle_beta   90.00
_cell.angle_gamma   90.00
#
_symmetry.space_group_name_H-M   'P 1'
#
loop_
_entity.id
_entity.type
_entity.pdbx_description
1 polymer ?
#
loop_
_entity_poly.entity_id
_entity_poly.type
_entity_poly.pdbx_seq_one_letter_code
_entity_poly.pdbx_strand_id
1 'polypeptide(L)'
;MSNLVNTMKLNPLLLTASLTILSLLSASNIAQAEILKIDGQAKVITKADTPRRGVSMKSVKAKYGSAKKITTSKGKVSRKHPRITRWNYGNFSVYFENKHVVHTVVHR
;
A
#
# COMPACT_ATOMS: atom_id res chain seq x y z
N MET A 1 11.39 -63.27 37.18
CA MET A 1 12.30 -62.19 36.76
C MET A 1 11.47 -60.92 36.61
N SER A 2 11.59 -60.02 37.56
CA SER A 2 10.83 -58.77 37.70
C SER A 2 11.45 -57.65 36.87
N ASN A 3 10.74 -57.12 35.87
CA ASN A 3 11.17 -55.92 35.15
C ASN A 3 10.38 -54.70 35.64
N LEU A 4 11.13 -53.76 36.24
CA LEU A 4 10.69 -52.45 36.69
C LEU A 4 10.00 -51.69 35.56
N VAL A 5 8.77 -51.23 35.80
CA VAL A 5 8.17 -50.14 35.04
C VAL A 5 8.66 -48.84 35.68
N ASN A 6 9.59 -48.15 35.02
CA ASN A 6 10.15 -46.90 35.51
C ASN A 6 9.12 -45.77 35.31
N THR A 7 8.41 -45.38 36.36
CA THR A 7 7.46 -44.26 36.30
C THR A 7 8.24 -42.94 36.31
N MET A 8 8.35 -42.27 35.16
CA MET A 8 8.83 -40.89 35.09
C MET A 8 7.83 -39.97 35.80
N LYS A 9 8.15 -39.51 37.02
CA LYS A 9 7.40 -38.44 37.68
C LYS A 9 7.72 -37.12 36.99
N LEU A 10 6.80 -36.61 36.18
CA LEU A 10 6.90 -35.29 35.56
C LEU A 10 6.69 -34.23 36.65
N ASN A 11 7.68 -33.36 36.86
CA ASN A 11 7.59 -32.31 37.88
C ASN A 11 6.50 -31.29 37.51
N PRO A 12 5.49 -31.05 38.36
CA PRO A 12 4.41 -30.11 38.07
C PRO A 12 4.91 -28.66 37.92
N LEU A 13 6.06 -28.35 38.52
CA LEU A 13 6.75 -27.07 38.41
C LEU A 13 7.26 -26.77 36.98
N LEU A 14 7.64 -27.81 36.23
CA LEU A 14 8.09 -27.66 34.85
C LEU A 14 6.91 -27.53 33.88
N LEU A 15 5.76 -28.16 34.18
CA LEU A 15 4.54 -27.98 33.41
C LEU A 15 3.93 -26.58 33.58
N THR A 16 3.93 -26.03 34.80
CA THR A 16 3.39 -24.68 35.06
C THR A 16 4.24 -23.58 34.44
N ALA A 17 5.57 -23.73 34.47
CA ALA A 17 6.50 -22.78 33.83
C ALA A 17 6.35 -22.73 32.31
N SER A 18 6.04 -23.86 31.65
CA SER A 18 5.83 -23.90 30.21
C SER A 18 4.48 -23.30 29.79
N LEU A 19 3.47 -23.34 30.66
CA LEU A 19 2.13 -22.82 30.40
C LEU A 19 2.08 -21.28 30.49
N THR A 20 2.87 -20.67 31.39
CA THR A 20 2.94 -19.21 31.52
C THR A 20 3.64 -18.56 30.34
N ILE A 21 4.68 -19.19 29.78
CA ILE A 21 5.42 -18.64 28.63
C ILE A 21 4.54 -18.57 27.37
N LEU A 22 3.64 -19.55 27.16
CA LEU A 22 2.73 -19.56 26.01
C LEU A 22 1.65 -18.46 26.09
N SER A 23 1.26 -18.06 27.31
CA SER A 23 0.29 -16.98 27.52
C SER A 23 0.80 -15.60 27.10
N LEU A 24 2.12 -15.36 27.12
CA LEU A 24 2.68 -14.02 26.82
C LEU A 24 2.80 -13.74 25.30
N LEU A 25 2.68 -14.73 24.43
CA LEU A 25 2.81 -14.54 22.97
C LEU A 25 1.51 -14.07 22.28
N SER A 26 0.39 -13.96 23.00
CA SER A 26 -0.93 -13.66 22.40
C SER A 26 -1.24 -12.16 22.27
N ALA A 27 -0.38 -11.26 22.76
CA ALA A 27 -0.60 -9.81 22.69
C ALA A 27 -0.14 -9.20 21.35
N SER A 28 -0.54 -9.80 20.23
CA SER A 28 -0.39 -9.17 18.91
C SER A 28 -1.51 -8.12 18.76
N ASN A 29 -1.26 -6.90 19.21
CA ASN A 29 -2.13 -5.77 18.93
C ASN A 29 -2.12 -5.52 17.41
N ILE A 30 -3.11 -6.07 16.71
CA ILE A 30 -3.41 -5.63 15.34
C ILE A 30 -4.00 -4.23 15.50
N ALA A 31 -3.18 -3.20 15.29
CA ALA A 31 -3.66 -1.83 15.21
C ALA A 31 -4.66 -1.74 14.05
N GLN A 32 -5.96 -1.80 14.37
CA GLN A 32 -7.01 -1.52 13.42
C GLN A 32 -7.22 -0.02 13.38
N ALA A 33 -6.82 0.61 12.28
CA ALA A 33 -7.08 2.02 12.07
C ALA A 33 -8.57 2.20 11.76
N GLU A 34 -9.33 2.63 12.77
CA GLU A 34 -10.74 2.99 12.60
C GLU A 34 -10.84 4.34 11.89
N ILE A 35 -11.45 4.36 10.70
CA ILE A 35 -11.69 5.60 9.94
C ILE A 35 -13.09 6.10 10.33
N LEU A 36 -13.13 7.04 11.27
CA LEU A 36 -14.36 7.76 11.61
C LEU A 36 -14.77 8.65 10.43
N LYS A 37 -15.89 8.29 9.77
CA LYS A 37 -16.51 9.09 8.71
C LYS A 37 -17.48 10.08 9.33
N ILE A 38 -17.02 11.32 9.51
CA ILE A 38 -17.88 12.47 9.80
C ILE A 38 -18.05 13.23 8.48
N ASP A 39 -19.28 13.19 7.97
CA ASP A 39 -19.86 14.15 7.03
C ASP A 39 -19.02 14.52 5.78
N GLY A 40 -19.30 13.88 4.62
CA GLY A 40 -18.65 14.22 3.34
C GLY A 40 -17.33 13.48 3.09
N GLN A 41 -17.44 12.25 2.60
CA GLN A 41 -16.34 11.29 2.47
C GLN A 41 -15.15 11.82 1.65
N ALA A 42 -14.05 12.15 2.32
CA ALA A 42 -12.74 12.22 1.68
C ALA A 42 -12.39 10.81 1.16
N LYS A 43 -12.66 10.54 -0.12
CA LYS A 43 -12.21 9.29 -0.77
C LYS A 43 -10.68 9.34 -0.82
N VAL A 44 -10.03 8.56 0.04
CA VAL A 44 -8.59 8.33 -0.01
C VAL A 44 -8.29 7.65 -1.35
N ILE A 45 -7.63 8.37 -2.26
CA ILE A 45 -7.14 7.77 -3.50
C ILE A 45 -5.90 6.96 -3.17
N THR A 46 -5.93 5.68 -3.49
CA THR A 46 -4.77 4.82 -3.36
C THR A 46 -4.07 4.68 -4.70
N LYS A 47 -2.84 4.14 -4.72
CA LYS A 47 -2.15 3.82 -5.98
C LYS A 47 -2.99 2.89 -6.88
N ALA A 48 -3.82 2.00 -6.29
CA ALA A 48 -4.67 1.08 -7.04
C ALA A 48 -5.77 1.79 -7.84
N ASP A 49 -6.20 2.98 -7.40
CA ASP A 49 -7.24 3.76 -8.06
C ASP A 49 -6.71 4.58 -9.26
N THR A 50 -5.39 4.63 -9.45
CA THR A 50 -4.75 5.53 -10.43
C THR A 50 -4.32 4.83 -11.72
N PRO A 51 -4.10 5.57 -12.84
CA PRO A 51 -3.55 5.00 -14.05
C PRO A 51 -2.22 4.29 -13.80
N ARG A 52 -2.13 3.05 -14.29
CA ARG A 52 -0.87 2.29 -14.34
C ARG A 52 0.04 2.84 -15.44
N ARG A 53 1.33 2.55 -15.33
CA ARG A 53 2.32 2.85 -16.38
C ARG A 53 1.90 2.22 -17.72
N GLY A 54 2.18 2.91 -18.81
CA GLY A 54 1.89 2.46 -20.18
C GLY A 54 0.47 2.76 -20.67
N VAL A 55 -0.46 3.19 -19.81
CA VAL A 55 -1.81 3.59 -20.25
C VAL A 55 -1.70 4.83 -21.14
N SER A 56 -2.48 4.89 -22.22
CA SER A 56 -2.47 6.04 -23.13
C SER A 56 -3.17 7.27 -22.53
N MET A 57 -2.77 8.48 -22.93
CA MET A 57 -3.46 9.73 -22.58
C MET A 57 -4.96 9.67 -22.91
N LYS A 58 -5.33 9.06 -24.04
CA LYS A 58 -6.73 8.88 -24.45
C LYS A 58 -7.49 8.02 -23.45
N SER A 59 -6.93 6.88 -23.06
CA SER A 59 -7.53 5.99 -22.06
C SER A 59 -7.62 6.63 -20.68
N VAL A 60 -6.60 7.39 -20.26
CA VAL A 60 -6.66 8.16 -19.00
C VAL A 60 -7.78 9.20 -19.07
N LYS A 61 -7.85 9.99 -20.15
CA LYS A 61 -8.92 10.99 -20.31
C LYS A 61 -10.31 10.35 -20.32
N ALA A 62 -10.46 9.21 -20.99
CA ALA A 62 -11.73 8.49 -21.05
C ALA A 62 -12.18 7.99 -19.66
N LYS A 63 -11.24 7.49 -18.84
CA LYS A 63 -11.55 6.91 -17.53
C LYS A 63 -11.68 7.95 -16.40
N TYR A 64 -10.87 9.01 -16.43
CA TYR A 64 -10.77 9.98 -15.33
C TYR A 64 -11.29 11.38 -15.71
N GLY A 65 -11.72 11.58 -16.95
CA GLY A 65 -12.16 12.87 -17.46
C GLY A 65 -11.00 13.83 -17.77
N SER A 66 -11.36 15.10 -17.98
CA SER A 66 -10.41 16.18 -18.21
C SER A 66 -9.64 16.51 -16.94
N ALA A 67 -8.32 16.70 -17.08
CA ALA A 67 -7.48 17.14 -15.99
C ALA A 67 -7.81 18.60 -15.58
N LYS A 68 -7.74 18.89 -14.28
CA LYS A 68 -7.93 20.25 -13.73
C LYS A 68 -6.81 21.20 -14.16
N LYS A 69 -5.60 20.69 -14.31
CA LYS A 69 -4.44 21.46 -14.78
C LYS A 69 -3.52 20.59 -15.61
N ILE A 70 -3.01 21.15 -16.69
CA ILE A 70 -2.02 20.52 -17.56
C ILE A 70 -0.76 21.38 -17.57
N THR A 71 0.40 20.77 -17.35
CA THR A 71 1.71 21.43 -17.42
C THR A 71 2.67 20.60 -18.23
N THR A 72 3.60 21.23 -18.94
CA THR A 72 4.68 20.55 -19.66
C THR A 72 6.03 20.93 -19.09
N SER A 73 6.99 20.00 -19.13
CA SER A 73 8.36 20.27 -18.73
C SER A 73 8.95 21.38 -19.61
N LYS A 74 9.70 22.28 -18.96
CA LYS A 74 10.45 23.37 -19.61
C LYS A 74 11.86 22.88 -19.96
N GLY A 75 12.50 23.54 -20.92
CA GLY A 75 13.87 23.24 -21.35
C GLY A 75 13.95 22.48 -22.68
N LYS A 76 15.19 22.18 -23.09
CA LYS A 76 15.48 21.53 -24.37
C LYS A 76 15.03 20.07 -24.36
N VAL A 77 14.21 19.70 -25.33
CA VAL A 77 13.82 18.30 -25.55
C VAL A 77 14.98 17.58 -26.22
N SER A 78 15.38 16.43 -25.65
CA SER A 78 16.42 15.56 -26.20
C SER A 78 16.14 14.11 -25.85
N ARG A 79 16.87 13.16 -26.44
CA ARG A 79 16.71 11.73 -26.10
C ARG A 79 16.96 11.43 -24.61
N LYS A 80 17.86 12.17 -23.97
CA LYS A 80 18.17 12.04 -22.52
C LYS A 80 17.16 12.80 -21.63
N HIS A 81 16.48 13.80 -22.19
CA HIS A 81 15.51 14.64 -21.48
C HIS A 81 14.23 14.74 -22.31
N PRO A 82 13.40 13.68 -22.32
CA PRO A 82 12.17 13.68 -23.08
C PRO A 82 11.19 14.71 -22.53
N ARG A 83 10.27 15.18 -23.37
CA ARG A 83 9.20 16.08 -22.95
C ARG A 83 8.25 15.33 -22.04
N ILE A 84 8.05 15.84 -20.82
CA ILE A 84 7.10 15.29 -19.86
C ILE A 84 5.86 16.19 -19.78
N THR A 85 4.69 15.60 -19.93
CA THR A 85 3.42 16.28 -19.68
C THR A 85 2.85 15.77 -18.37
N ARG A 86 2.43 16.67 -17.48
CA ARG A 86 1.75 16.35 -16.23
C ARG A 86 0.30 16.80 -16.30
N TRP A 87 -0.61 15.89 -16.00
CA TRP A 87 -2.02 16.17 -15.77
C TRP A 87 -2.32 16.06 -14.28
N ASN A 88 -2.96 17.09 -13.71
CA ASN A 88 -3.34 17.14 -12.31
C ASN A 88 -4.87 16.98 -12.19
N TYR A 89 -5.31 16.02 -11.39
CA TYR A 89 -6.73 15.72 -11.12
C TYR A 89 -7.20 16.22 -9.74
N GLY A 90 -6.31 16.83 -8.95
CA GLY A 90 -6.56 17.35 -7.61
C GLY A 90 -5.85 16.52 -6.55
N ASN A 91 -6.32 15.28 -6.35
CA ASN A 91 -5.78 14.31 -5.38
C ASN A 91 -4.65 13.44 -5.93
N PHE A 92 -4.43 13.43 -7.25
CA PHE A 92 -3.26 12.80 -7.86
C PHE A 92 -2.84 13.51 -9.14
N SER A 93 -1.61 13.23 -9.58
CA SER A 93 -1.03 13.71 -10.84
C SER A 93 -0.51 12.56 -11.67
N VAL A 94 -0.76 12.60 -12.97
CA VAL A 94 -0.29 11.62 -13.95
C VAL A 94 0.75 12.28 -14.84
N TYR A 95 1.90 11.63 -14.98
CA TYR A 95 3.02 12.07 -15.80
C TYR A 95 3.10 11.21 -17.04
N PHE A 96 3.27 11.85 -18.19
CA PHE A 96 3.29 11.22 -19.49
C PHE A 96 4.56 11.55 -20.26
N GLU A 97 5.01 10.57 -21.02
CA GLU A 97 6.01 10.69 -22.08
C GLU A 97 5.42 10.06 -23.34
N ASN A 98 5.58 10.69 -24.51
CA ASN A 98 5.08 10.17 -25.80
C ASN A 98 3.62 9.67 -25.74
N LYS A 99 2.75 10.41 -25.05
CA LYS A 99 1.32 10.10 -24.85
C LYS A 99 1.01 8.88 -23.96
N HIS A 100 1.98 8.32 -23.25
CA HIS A 100 1.79 7.17 -22.36
C HIS A 100 2.18 7.51 -20.93
N VAL A 101 1.49 6.94 -19.95
CA VAL A 101 1.79 7.14 -18.52
C VAL A 101 3.16 6.59 -18.19
N VAL A 102 4.04 7.42 -17.63
CA VAL A 102 5.34 6.99 -17.07
C VAL A 102 5.30 6.87 -15.56
N HIS A 103 4.50 7.71 -14.89
CA HIS A 103 4.37 7.70 -13.44
C HIS A 103 3.08 8.36 -12.96
N THR A 104 2.58 7.95 -11.80
CA THR A 104 1.43 8.57 -11.14
C THR A 104 1.78 8.82 -9.67
N VAL A 105 1.52 10.05 -9.21
CA VAL A 105 1.77 10.50 -7.83
C VAL A 105 0.43 10.82 -7.17
N VAL A 106 0.12 10.12 -6.08
CA VAL A 106 -1.00 10.45 -5.19
C VAL A 106 -0.53 11.55 -4.23
N HIS A 107 -1.31 12.62 -4.11
CA HIS A 107 -1.04 13.69 -3.15
C HIS A 107 -1.55 13.24 -1.77
N ARG A 108 -0.78 13.51 -0.73
CA ARG A 108 -1.16 13.26 0.67
C ARG A 108 -1.70 14.53 1.30
#